data_AF-A0A0L9V5F7-F1
#
_entry.id   AF-A0A0L9V5F7-F1
#
_cell.length_a   1.000
_cell.length_b   1.000
_cell.length_c   1.000
_cell.angle_alpha   90.00
_cell.angle_beta   90.00
_cell.angle_gamma   90.00
#
_symmetry.space_group_name_H-M   'P 1'
#
loop_
_entity.id
_entity.type
_entity.pdbx_description
1 polymer ?
#
loop_
_entity_poly.entity_id
_entity_poly.type
_entity_poly.pdbx_seq_one_letter_code
_entity_poly.pdbx_strand_id
1 'polypeptide(L)'
;MEDDEKEVEHSSIQEKLDKELKELDRKLEQKEAMMIVKRWSPNLRDTSIGKLAIHPTTVDLRGKAYELLRKNATSFLMDDIYRNPGPLQFDGPRTDAKVITLSVEDQDYIGRINMN
;
A
#
# COMPACT_ATOMS: atom_id res chain seq x y z
N MET A 1 43.12 -11.13 22.48
CA MET A 1 41.99 -10.58 23.26
C MET A 1 41.51 -9.29 22.65
N GLU A 2 42.33 -8.23 22.60
CA GLU A 2 41.91 -6.93 22.05
C GLU A 2 41.76 -6.91 20.52
N ASP A 3 42.55 -7.72 19.79
CA ASP A 3 42.42 -7.89 18.34
C ASP A 3 41.18 -8.71 17.95
N ASP A 4 40.84 -9.73 18.76
CA ASP A 4 39.67 -10.58 18.54
C ASP A 4 38.36 -9.79 18.73
N GLU A 5 38.34 -8.87 19.71
CA GLU A 5 37.18 -7.99 19.96
C GLU A 5 36.94 -6.99 18.82
N LYS A 6 38.02 -6.42 18.26
CA LYS A 6 37.93 -5.48 17.13
C LYS A 6 37.49 -6.15 15.83
N GLU A 7 37.88 -7.41 15.61
CA GLU A 7 37.43 -8.20 14.46
C GLU A 7 35.93 -8.53 14.54
N VAL A 8 35.46 -8.91 15.73
CA VAL A 8 34.03 -9.16 15.99
C VAL A 8 33.21 -7.89 15.83
N GLU A 9 33.71 -6.75 16.31
CA GLU A 9 33.05 -5.46 16.15
C GLU A 9 32.98 -5.03 14.67
N HIS A 10 34.06 -5.20 13.92
CA HIS A 10 34.09 -4.92 12.48
C HIS A 10 33.09 -5.80 11.72
N SER A 11 33.02 -7.10 12.06
CA SER A 11 32.03 -8.02 11.48
C SER A 11 30.59 -7.61 11.82
N SER A 12 30.33 -7.15 13.05
CA SER A 12 29.00 -6.68 13.47
C SER A 12 28.56 -5.42 12.73
N ILE A 13 29.51 -4.49 12.49
CA ILE A 13 29.24 -3.25 11.74
C ILE A 13 28.94 -3.56 10.28
N GLN A 14 29.73 -4.44 9.65
CA GLN A 14 29.53 -4.82 8.26
C GLN A 14 28.15 -5.47 8.05
N GLU A 15 27.75 -6.40 8.92
CA GLU A 15 26.44 -7.06 8.84
C GLU A 15 25.28 -6.06 8.99
N LYS A 16 25.43 -5.06 9.88
CA LYS A 16 24.42 -4.00 10.03
C LYS A 16 24.31 -3.15 8.76
N LEU A 17 25.44 -2.78 8.16
CA LEU A 17 25.48 -1.99 6.94
C LEU A 17 24.84 -2.74 5.76
N ASP A 18 25.10 -4.03 5.62
CA ASP A 18 24.51 -4.86 4.56
C ASP A 18 22.98 -4.98 4.70
N LYS A 19 22.49 -5.11 5.95
CA LYS A 19 21.04 -5.11 6.23
C LYS A 19 20.39 -3.78 5.90
N GLU A 20 21.06 -2.68 6.24
CA GLU A 20 20.55 -1.33 5.98
C GLU A 20 20.52 -1.01 4.47
N LEU A 21 21.57 -1.40 3.73
CA LEU A 21 21.62 -1.27 2.28
C LEU A 21 20.47 -2.04 1.62
N LYS A 22 20.25 -3.30 2.03
CA LYS A 22 19.14 -4.12 1.53
C LYS A 22 17.76 -3.51 1.82
N GLU A 23 17.59 -2.91 2.99
CA GLU A 23 16.35 -2.24 3.36
C GLU A 23 16.11 -0.96 2.55
N LEU A 24 17.17 -0.21 2.23
CA LEU A 24 17.11 0.97 1.38
C LEU A 24 16.74 0.60 -0.07
N ASP A 25 17.34 -0.44 -0.62
CA ASP A 25 17.01 -0.94 -1.96
C ASP A 25 15.53 -1.34 -2.04
N ARG A 26 15.03 -2.09 -1.05
CA ARG A 26 13.61 -2.46 -0.96
C ARG A 26 12.70 -1.23 -0.94
N LYS A 27 13.05 -0.21 -0.15
CA LYS A 27 12.28 1.04 -0.07
C LYS A 27 12.31 1.83 -1.38
N LEU A 28 13.44 1.82 -2.08
CA LEU A 28 13.58 2.49 -3.36
C LEU A 28 12.72 1.82 -4.43
N GLU A 29 12.79 0.49 -4.54
CA GLU A 29 11.98 -0.30 -5.48
C GLU A 29 10.47 -0.08 -5.26
N GLN A 30 10.02 -0.13 -4.01
CA GLN A 30 8.62 0.16 -3.65
C GLN A 30 8.20 1.58 -4.06
N LYS A 31 9.08 2.57 -3.84
CA LYS A 31 8.82 3.96 -4.18
C LYS A 31 8.72 4.15 -5.70
N GLU A 32 9.63 3.55 -6.46
CA GLU A 32 9.65 3.63 -7.92
C GLU A 32 8.40 3.00 -8.53
N ALA A 33 7.99 1.84 -8.04
CA ALA A 33 6.79 1.15 -8.51
C ALA A 33 5.48 1.90 -8.19
N MET A 34 5.49 2.79 -7.19
CA MET A 34 4.35 3.67 -6.87
C MET A 34 4.38 5.01 -7.63
N MET A 35 5.45 5.36 -8.34
CA MET A 35 5.61 6.67 -8.97
C MET A 35 5.22 6.69 -10.46
N ILE A 36 4.70 7.84 -10.89
CA ILE A 36 4.43 8.17 -12.30
C ILE A 36 4.90 9.59 -12.62
N VAL A 37 5.14 9.86 -13.90
CA VAL A 37 5.43 11.20 -14.40
C VAL A 37 4.13 11.80 -14.96
N LYS A 38 3.53 12.75 -14.23
CA LYS A 38 2.37 13.50 -14.72
C LYS A 38 2.85 14.68 -15.56
N ARG A 39 2.48 14.71 -16.85
CA ARG A 39 2.65 15.90 -17.69
C ARG A 39 1.65 16.97 -17.27
N TRP A 40 2.17 18.12 -16.86
CA TRP A 40 1.38 19.31 -16.59
C TRP A 40 1.56 20.28 -17.75
N SER A 41 0.63 20.30 -18.69
CA SER A 41 0.62 21.25 -19.81
C SER A 41 -0.57 22.19 -19.65
N PRO A 42 -0.37 23.47 -19.26
CA PRO A 42 -1.41 24.49 -19.35
C PRO A 42 -1.76 24.80 -20.82
N ASN A 43 -0.79 24.67 -21.73
CA ASN A 43 -0.89 25.02 -23.15
C ASN A 43 -0.23 23.93 -24.03
N LEU A 44 -0.80 23.71 -25.23
CA LEU A 44 -0.47 22.63 -26.16
C LEU A 44 0.96 22.66 -26.76
N ARG A 45 1.79 23.67 -26.45
CA ARG A 45 3.09 23.90 -27.11
C ARG A 45 4.32 23.93 -26.19
N ASP A 46 4.14 23.76 -24.88
CA ASP A 46 5.26 23.73 -23.94
C ASP A 46 5.57 22.29 -23.51
N THR A 47 6.76 21.81 -23.88
CA THR A 47 7.25 20.49 -23.44
C THR A 47 7.78 20.62 -22.01
N SER A 48 6.88 20.82 -21.05
CA SER A 48 7.26 20.83 -19.64
C SER A 48 7.75 19.44 -19.22
N ILE A 49 8.90 19.40 -18.56
CA ILE A 49 9.39 18.21 -17.86
C ILE A 49 8.30 17.82 -16.86
N GLY A 50 7.74 16.62 -17.02
CA GLY A 50 6.62 16.15 -16.20
C GLY A 50 6.99 16.10 -14.72
N LYS A 51 6.00 16.33 -13.85
CA LYS A 51 6.20 16.27 -12.40
C LYS A 51 6.01 14.83 -11.91
N LEU A 52 6.94 14.35 -11.09
CA LEU A 52 6.79 13.09 -10.37
C LEU A 52 5.58 13.16 -9.44
N ALA A 53 4.76 12.12 -9.45
CA ALA A 53 3.57 11.97 -8.62
C ALA A 53 3.39 10.49 -8.24
N ILE A 54 2.65 10.24 -7.17
CA ILE A 54 2.24 8.87 -6.81
C ILE A 54 1.10 8.44 -7.74
N HIS A 55 1.16 7.20 -8.25
CA HIS A 55 0.11 6.59 -9.05
C HIS A 55 -1.19 6.53 -8.23
N PRO A 56 -2.29 7.15 -8.68
CA PRO A 56 -3.56 7.02 -7.99
C PRO A 56 -4.11 5.60 -8.17
N THR A 57 -4.30 4.87 -7.08
CA THR A 57 -4.90 3.53 -7.12
C THR A 57 -6.42 3.66 -7.23
N THR A 58 -6.96 3.37 -8.41
CA THR A 58 -8.41 3.32 -8.65
C THR A 58 -9.02 2.01 -8.13
N VAL A 59 -10.35 1.97 -8.02
CA VAL A 59 -11.06 0.73 -7.70
C VAL A 59 -10.79 -0.34 -8.77
N ASP A 60 -10.36 -1.52 -8.34
CA ASP A 60 -10.23 -2.68 -9.23
C ASP A 60 -11.60 -3.31 -9.46
N LEU A 61 -12.13 -3.17 -10.66
CA LEU A 61 -13.43 -3.73 -11.07
C LEU A 61 -13.42 -5.26 -11.22
N ARG A 62 -12.25 -5.89 -11.11
CA ARG A 62 -12.09 -7.35 -11.03
C ARG A 62 -11.69 -7.81 -9.62
N GLY A 63 -11.52 -6.86 -8.68
CA GLY A 63 -11.11 -7.14 -7.31
C GLY A 63 -12.25 -7.70 -6.45
N LYS A 64 -11.88 -8.41 -5.39
CA LYS A 64 -12.82 -9.09 -4.48
C LYS A 64 -13.85 -8.16 -3.84
N ALA A 65 -13.43 -6.95 -3.45
CA ALA A 65 -14.33 -5.96 -2.85
C ALA A 65 -15.44 -5.53 -3.83
N TYR A 66 -15.08 -5.29 -5.10
CA TYR A 66 -16.05 -4.93 -6.13
C TYR A 66 -16.94 -6.13 -6.52
N GLU A 67 -16.37 -7.33 -6.58
CA GLU A 67 -17.14 -8.55 -6.81
C GLU A 67 -18.19 -8.77 -5.71
N LEU A 68 -17.84 -8.55 -4.44
CA LEU A 68 -18.77 -8.66 -3.32
C LEU A 68 -19.90 -7.62 -3.42
N LEU A 69 -19.58 -6.38 -3.82
CA LEU A 69 -20.61 -5.37 -4.10
C LEU A 69 -21.54 -5.84 -5.22
N ARG A 70 -20.98 -6.30 -6.35
CA ARG A 70 -21.75 -6.75 -7.52
C ARG A 70 -22.69 -7.91 -7.19
N LYS A 71 -22.26 -8.86 -6.36
CA LYS A 71 -23.09 -9.99 -5.90
C LYS A 71 -24.31 -9.54 -5.10
N ASN A 72 -24.20 -8.46 -4.33
CA ASN A 72 -25.25 -7.98 -3.43
C ASN A 72 -26.05 -6.79 -3.99
N ALA A 73 -25.57 -6.12 -5.04
CA ALA A 73 -26.14 -4.88 -5.55
C ALA A 73 -27.64 -4.96 -5.88
N THR A 74 -28.08 -6.07 -6.48
CA THR A 74 -29.51 -6.27 -6.77
C THR A 74 -30.35 -6.36 -5.51
N SER A 75 -29.87 -7.07 -4.47
CA SER A 75 -30.58 -7.17 -3.20
C SER A 75 -30.60 -5.83 -2.47
N PHE A 76 -29.50 -5.07 -2.47
CA PHE A 76 -29.50 -3.70 -1.92
C PHE A 76 -30.49 -2.76 -2.61
N LEU A 77 -30.79 -2.99 -3.89
CA LEU A 77 -31.74 -2.19 -4.65
C LEU A 77 -33.20 -2.58 -4.37
N MET A 78 -33.47 -3.89 -4.19
CA MET A 78 -34.83 -4.43 -4.15
C MET A 78 -35.35 -4.68 -2.74
N ASP A 79 -34.45 -4.91 -1.78
CA ASP A 79 -34.78 -5.34 -0.43
C ASP A 79 -34.42 -4.27 0.61
N ASP A 80 -35.17 -4.22 1.72
CA ASP A 80 -34.91 -3.31 2.84
C ASP A 80 -33.82 -3.88 3.78
N ILE A 81 -32.58 -3.90 3.30
CA ILE A 81 -31.42 -4.48 4.00
C ILE A 81 -30.40 -3.43 4.48
N TYR A 82 -30.89 -2.26 4.89
CA TYR A 82 -30.05 -1.18 5.39
C TYR A 82 -29.26 -1.58 6.64
N ARG A 83 -27.97 -1.22 6.67
CA ARG A 83 -27.12 -1.34 7.85
C ARG A 83 -26.94 0.04 8.46
N ASN A 84 -27.27 0.18 9.74
CA ASN A 84 -26.98 1.37 10.53
C ASN A 84 -25.80 1.09 11.46
N PRO A 85 -24.53 1.26 11.01
CA PRO A 85 -23.40 1.08 11.89
C PRO A 85 -23.44 2.10 13.03
N GLY A 86 -23.05 1.67 14.23
CA GLY A 86 -22.90 2.58 15.36
C GLY A 86 -21.69 3.51 15.22
N PRO A 87 -21.50 4.44 16.16
CA PRO A 87 -20.33 5.31 16.19
C PRO A 87 -19.01 4.53 16.29
N LEU A 88 -17.91 5.16 15.87
CA LEU A 88 -16.55 4.63 16.09
C LEU A 88 -16.32 4.45 17.60
N GLN A 89 -15.83 3.26 17.97
CA GLN A 89 -15.51 2.92 19.35
C GLN A 89 -13.99 2.98 19.57
N PHE A 90 -13.58 3.36 20.78
CA PHE A 90 -12.17 3.39 21.19
C PHE A 90 -11.85 2.34 22.25
N ASP A 91 -12.88 1.70 22.82
CA ASP A 91 -12.75 0.64 23.81
C ASP A 91 -13.92 -0.36 23.66
N GLY A 92 -13.71 -1.57 24.16
CA GLY A 92 -14.66 -2.66 24.09
C GLY A 92 -14.72 -3.36 22.72
N PRO A 93 -15.70 -4.26 22.53
CA PRO A 93 -15.83 -5.05 21.31
C PRO A 93 -16.02 -4.17 20.06
N ARG A 94 -15.46 -4.58 18.92
CA ARG A 94 -15.43 -3.87 17.62
C ARG A 94 -14.50 -2.66 17.51
N THR A 95 -13.70 -2.35 18.52
CA THR A 95 -12.69 -1.27 18.44
C THR A 95 -11.64 -1.53 17.34
N ASP A 96 -11.38 -2.79 17.03
CA ASP A 96 -10.44 -3.24 16.00
C ASP A 96 -11.12 -3.60 14.66
N ALA A 97 -12.38 -3.21 14.47
CA ALA A 97 -13.12 -3.52 13.27
C ALA A 97 -12.48 -2.89 12.02
N LYS A 98 -12.15 -3.73 11.04
CA LYS A 98 -11.59 -3.30 9.75
C LYS A 98 -12.68 -3.03 8.73
N VAL A 99 -12.41 -2.11 7.81
CA VAL A 99 -13.28 -1.87 6.65
C VAL A 99 -13.39 -3.13 5.79
N ILE A 100 -14.58 -3.39 5.24
CA ILE A 100 -14.83 -4.59 4.43
C ILE A 100 -13.85 -4.70 3.26
N THR A 101 -13.50 -3.58 2.62
CA THR A 101 -12.54 -3.54 1.52
C THR A 101 -11.17 -4.10 1.90
N LEU A 102 -10.71 -3.89 3.13
CA LEU A 102 -9.45 -4.46 3.63
C LEU A 102 -9.62 -5.93 4.05
N SER A 103 -10.76 -6.27 4.65
CA SER A 103 -11.02 -7.62 5.19
C SER A 103 -11.19 -8.70 4.13
N VAL A 104 -11.60 -8.33 2.90
CA VAL A 104 -11.86 -9.29 1.81
C VAL A 104 -10.69 -9.45 0.84
N GLU A 105 -9.69 -8.58 0.95
CA GLU A 105 -8.51 -8.62 0.08
C GLU A 105 -7.42 -9.51 0.69
N ASP A 106 -6.77 -10.34 -0.14
CA ASP A 106 -5.71 -11.25 0.32
C ASP A 106 -4.35 -10.55 0.44
N GLN A 107 -4.21 -9.41 -0.22
CA GLN A 107 -2.97 -8.66 -0.33
C GLN A 107 -3.24 -7.19 -0.05
N ASP A 108 -2.35 -6.61 0.75
CA ASP A 108 -2.27 -5.17 0.92
C ASP A 108 -1.70 -4.51 -0.35
N TYR A 109 -1.61 -3.17 -0.31
CA TYR A 109 -1.07 -2.41 -1.43
C TYR A 109 0.37 -2.83 -1.77
N ILE A 110 1.19 -3.22 -0.79
CA ILE A 110 2.57 -3.68 -1.01
C ILE A 110 2.58 -5.02 -1.76
N GLY A 111 1.72 -5.96 -1.36
CA GLY A 111 1.59 -7.26 -2.02
C GLY A 111 1.26 -7.14 -3.51
N ARG A 112 0.47 -6.13 -3.89
CA ARG A 112 0.14 -5.87 -5.31
C ARG A 112 1.30 -5.29 -6.12
N ILE A 113 2.18 -4.54 -5.47
CA ILE A 113 3.26 -3.81 -6.13
C ILE A 113 4.48 -4.72 -6.34
N ASN A 114 4.72 -5.67 -5.42
CA ASN A 114 5.85 -6.60 -5.48
C ASN A 114 5.63 -7.82 -6.41
N MET A 115 4.52 -7.88 -7.16
CA MET A 115 4.19 -9.01 -8.05
C MET A 115 4.29 -8.68 -9.56
N ASN A 116 4.78 -7.49 -9.92
CA ASN A 116 5.06 -7.11 -11.31
C ASN A 116 6.55 -7.26 -11.63
#